data_AF-A0A2P4Q2Y1-F1
#
_entry.id   AF-A0A2P4Q2Y1-F1
#
_cell.length_a   1.000
_cell.length_b   1.000
_cell.length_c   1.000
_cell.angle_alpha   90.00
_cell.angle_beta   90.00
_cell.angle_gamma   90.00
#
_symmetry.space_group_name_H-M   'P 1'
#
loop_
_entity.id
_entity.type
_entity.pdbx_description
1 polymer ?
#
loop_
_entity_poly.entity_id
_entity_poly.type
_entity_poly.pdbx_seq_one_letter_code
_entity_poly.pdbx_strand_id
1 'polypeptide(L)'
;MKGWEYIPIFDYFVSQFKGRGFIVLNDTYVTDDSGTGIVHQAPAFGEEDYRICLENKIITEDGFLPCPVDEQGRFTQEVADFAGIYVKEADKNIQKILKQKNRLIIQSQLKHSYPFCWR
;
A
#
# COMPACT_ATOMS: atom_id res chain seq x y z
N MET A 1 -14.77 14.38 0.36
CA MET A 1 -14.19 13.11 -0.14
C MET A 1 -14.27 11.98 0.88
N LYS A 2 -14.28 12.25 2.20
CA LYS A 2 -14.45 11.21 3.22
C LYS A 2 -15.60 10.25 2.90
N GLY A 3 -15.32 8.94 2.94
CA GLY A 3 -16.26 7.87 2.67
C GLY A 3 -16.47 7.52 1.19
N TRP A 4 -15.77 8.17 0.26
CA TRP A 4 -15.82 7.78 -1.14
C TRP A 4 -15.12 6.44 -1.35
N GLU A 5 -15.82 5.50 -1.97
CA GLU A 5 -15.24 4.25 -2.44
C GLU A 5 -14.41 4.47 -3.70
N TYR A 6 -13.31 3.73 -3.83
CA TYR A 6 -12.47 3.76 -5.02
C TYR A 6 -12.13 2.35 -5.48
N ILE A 7 -11.81 2.23 -6.77
CA ILE A 7 -11.40 0.96 -7.36
C ILE A 7 -9.94 0.69 -6.97
N PRO A 8 -9.63 -0.43 -6.29
CA PRO A 8 -8.26 -0.75 -5.90
C PRO A 8 -7.34 -0.95 -7.10
N ILE A 9 -6.04 -0.75 -6.85
CA ILE A 9 -4.99 -0.89 -7.86
C ILE A 9 -4.78 -2.37 -8.24
N PHE A 10 -4.91 -3.26 -7.24
CA PHE A 10 -4.79 -4.70 -7.37
C PHE A 10 -5.93 -5.41 -6.63
N ASP A 11 -6.32 -6.58 -7.12
CA ASP A 11 -7.53 -7.26 -6.66
C ASP A 11 -7.28 -8.31 -5.55
N TYR A 12 -6.01 -8.55 -5.17
CA TYR A 12 -5.61 -9.69 -4.31
C TYR A 12 -6.33 -9.75 -2.95
N PHE A 13 -6.63 -8.59 -2.36
CA PHE A 13 -7.23 -8.50 -1.03
C PHE A 13 -8.67 -7.95 -1.04
N VAL A 14 -9.28 -7.83 -2.22
CA VAL A 14 -10.60 -7.19 -2.36
C VAL A 14 -11.68 -7.93 -1.58
N SER A 15 -11.63 -9.27 -1.59
CA SER A 15 -12.61 -10.09 -0.88
C SER A 15 -12.54 -9.94 0.64
N GLN A 16 -11.33 -9.81 1.18
CA GLN A 16 -11.04 -9.73 2.61
C GLN A 16 -11.45 -8.36 3.19
N PHE A 17 -11.40 -7.31 2.36
CA PHE A 17 -11.73 -5.94 2.75
C PHE A 17 -13.09 -5.45 2.23
N LYS A 18 -13.89 -6.34 1.63
CA LYS A 18 -15.20 -5.99 1.07
C LYS A 18 -16.09 -5.33 2.12
N GLY A 19 -16.63 -4.16 1.78
CA GLY A 19 -17.56 -3.40 2.64
C GLY A 19 -16.93 -2.59 3.78
N ARG A 20 -15.59 -2.62 3.91
CA ARG A 20 -14.87 -1.79 4.89
C ARG A 20 -13.64 -1.07 4.32
N GLY A 21 -12.92 -1.68 3.38
CA GLY A 21 -11.72 -1.09 2.78
C GLY A 21 -11.99 -0.36 1.46
N PHE A 22 -10.92 0.14 0.86
CA PHE A 22 -10.94 0.91 -0.39
C PHE A 22 -11.86 2.14 -0.34
N ILE A 23 -11.81 2.84 0.78
CA ILE A 23 -12.53 4.09 1.01
C ILE A 23 -11.56 5.22 1.36
N VAL A 24 -11.94 6.45 1.05
CA VAL A 24 -11.18 7.64 1.42
C VAL A 24 -11.45 7.99 2.89
N LEU A 25 -10.37 8.07 3.66
CA LEU A 25 -10.37 8.50 5.06
C LEU A 25 -9.83 9.93 5.18
N ASN A 26 -10.11 10.57 6.31
CA ASN A 26 -9.54 11.86 6.67
C ASN A 26 -8.75 11.68 7.96
N ASP A 27 -7.54 12.23 8.01
CA ASP A 27 -6.72 12.35 9.20
C ASP A 27 -5.90 13.65 9.11
N THR A 28 -5.36 14.10 10.23
CA THR A 28 -4.62 15.37 10.37
C THR A 28 -3.12 15.24 10.11
N TYR A 29 -2.58 14.01 10.00
CA TYR A 29 -1.14 13.83 9.72
C TYR A 29 -0.74 14.16 8.28
N VAL A 30 -1.71 14.26 7.36
CA VAL A 30 -1.45 14.60 5.96
C VAL A 30 -1.24 16.11 5.83
N THR A 31 -0.08 16.49 5.32
CA THR A 31 0.35 17.88 5.10
C THR A 31 0.30 18.26 3.61
N ASP A 32 0.41 19.55 3.31
CA ASP A 32 0.40 20.12 1.95
C ASP A 32 1.81 20.35 1.36
N ASP A 33 2.85 19.94 2.08
CA ASP A 33 4.25 20.15 1.71
C ASP A 33 4.84 19.03 0.83
N SER A 34 4.15 17.89 0.68
CA SER A 34 4.64 16.74 -0.07
C SER A 34 3.54 15.92 -0.74
N GLY A 35 3.84 15.36 -1.91
CA GLY A 35 2.94 14.47 -2.64
C GLY A 35 1.75 15.20 -3.27
N THR A 36 0.55 14.68 -3.04
CA THR A 36 -0.69 15.18 -3.69
C THR A 36 -1.79 15.57 -2.69
N GLY A 37 -1.49 15.50 -1.38
CA GLY A 37 -2.50 15.62 -0.32
C GLY A 37 -3.41 14.40 -0.15
N ILE A 38 -3.18 13.31 -0.91
CA ILE A 38 -3.82 12.01 -0.73
C ILE A 38 -2.71 10.97 -0.53
N VAL A 39 -2.76 10.24 0.58
CA VAL A 39 -1.73 9.27 0.97
C VAL A 39 -2.28 7.84 0.85
N HIS A 40 -1.49 6.96 0.22
CA HIS A 40 -1.81 5.53 0.16
C HIS A 40 -1.59 4.89 1.53
N GLN A 41 -2.45 3.94 1.91
CA GLN A 41 -2.42 3.30 3.23
C GLN A 41 -2.12 1.81 3.10
N ALA A 42 -1.06 1.36 3.78
CA ALA A 42 -0.63 -0.03 3.87
C ALA A 42 -0.32 -0.38 5.35
N PRO A 43 -1.32 -0.79 6.14
CA PRO A 43 -1.23 -0.86 7.61
C PRO A 43 -0.18 -1.83 8.16
N ALA A 44 0.31 -2.78 7.37
CA ALA A 44 1.38 -3.68 7.80
C ALA A 44 2.79 -3.04 7.73
N PHE A 45 2.92 -1.87 7.09
CA PHE A 45 4.22 -1.27 6.75
C PHE A 45 4.39 0.17 7.26
N GLY A 46 3.44 0.70 8.02
CA GLY A 46 3.50 2.04 8.59
C GLY A 46 2.66 2.17 9.85
N GLU A 47 3.20 2.88 10.85
CA GLU A 47 2.54 3.09 12.15
C GLU A 47 1.28 3.95 12.01
N GLU A 48 1.36 5.08 11.30
CA GLU A 48 0.21 5.95 11.04
C GLU A 48 -0.87 5.23 10.21
N ASP A 49 -0.45 4.45 9.20
CA ASP A 49 -1.36 3.66 8.38
C ASP A 49 -2.13 2.64 9.23
N TYR A 50 -1.44 1.98 10.17
CA TYR A 50 -2.04 1.04 11.11
C TYR A 50 -3.05 1.74 12.02
N ARG A 51 -2.64 2.85 12.67
CA ARG A 51 -3.48 3.64 13.59
C ARG A 51 -4.78 4.08 12.92
N ILE A 52 -4.68 4.70 11.74
CA ILE A 52 -5.84 5.24 11.01
C ILE A 52 -6.77 4.13 10.55
N CYS A 53 -6.21 3.03 10.04
CA CYS A 53 -7.00 1.88 9.64
C CYS A 53 -7.72 1.23 10.84
N LEU A 54 -7.09 1.21 12.02
CA LEU A 54 -7.69 0.67 13.24
C LEU A 54 -8.84 1.57 13.74
N GLU A 55 -8.60 2.87 13.87
CA GLU A 55 -9.59 3.86 14.31
C GLU A 55 -10.85 3.87 13.42
N ASN A 56 -10.66 3.71 12.11
CA ASN A 56 -11.75 3.67 11.13
C ASN A 56 -12.31 2.27 10.88
N LYS A 57 -11.92 1.26 11.68
CA LYS A 57 -12.39 -0.14 11.59
C LYS A 57 -12.14 -0.79 10.23
N ILE A 58 -11.15 -0.28 9.49
CA ILE A 58 -10.63 -0.91 8.28
C ILE A 58 -9.89 -2.18 8.64
N ILE A 59 -9.19 -2.20 9.78
CA ILE A 59 -8.59 -3.38 10.40
C ILE A 59 -9.05 -3.48 11.86
N THR A 60 -8.77 -4.61 12.51
CA THR A 60 -9.00 -4.84 13.94
C THR A 60 -7.72 -5.40 14.54
N GLU A 61 -7.53 -5.25 15.85
CA GLU A 61 -6.31 -5.70 16.56
C GLU A 61 -6.04 -7.20 16.34
N ASP A 62 -7.09 -8.02 16.43
CA ASP A 62 -7.02 -9.47 16.18
C ASP A 62 -7.42 -9.86 14.74
N GLY A 63 -7.47 -8.87 13.85
CA GLY A 63 -7.98 -9.03 12.49
C GLY A 63 -6.96 -9.53 11.49
N PHE A 64 -7.46 -9.78 10.27
CA PHE A 64 -6.59 -9.99 9.12
C PHE A 64 -5.82 -8.70 8.78
N LEU A 65 -4.49 -8.79 8.82
CA LEU A 65 -3.56 -7.74 8.41
C LEU A 65 -2.76 -8.22 7.19
N PRO A 66 -2.92 -7.59 6.01
CA PRO A 66 -2.24 -8.02 4.78
C PRO A 66 -0.75 -7.70 4.85
N CYS A 67 0.10 -8.71 5.02
CA CYS A 67 1.55 -8.62 4.94
C CYS A 67 2.08 -9.65 3.93
N PRO A 68 2.01 -9.36 2.61
CA PRO A 68 2.38 -10.33 1.58
C PRO A 68 3.90 -10.39 1.33
N VAL A 69 4.72 -10.25 2.37
CA VAL A 69 6.18 -10.27 2.28
C VAL A 69 6.72 -11.22 3.34
N ASP A 70 7.60 -12.13 2.96
CA ASP A 70 8.24 -13.07 3.86
C ASP A 70 9.45 -12.45 4.60
N GLU A 71 10.05 -13.21 5.52
CA GLU A 71 11.21 -12.78 6.31
C GLU A 71 12.47 -12.51 5.45
N GLN A 72 12.51 -12.98 4.20
CA GLN A 72 13.60 -12.73 3.26
C GLN A 72 13.34 -11.47 2.39
N GLY A 73 12.23 -10.78 2.62
CA GLY A 73 11.83 -9.62 1.82
C GLY A 73 11.33 -10.00 0.42
N ARG A 74 10.78 -11.20 0.25
CA ARG A 74 10.17 -11.66 -1.00
C ARG A 74 8.66 -11.72 -0.89
N PHE A 75 7.96 -11.49 -1.99
CA PHE A 75 6.49 -11.56 -1.98
C PHE A 75 5.98 -12.99 -1.77
N THR A 76 4.91 -13.12 -0.98
CA THR A 76 4.22 -14.40 -0.73
C THR A 76 3.27 -14.78 -1.88
N GLN A 77 2.69 -15.98 -1.82
CA GLN A 77 1.75 -16.49 -2.82
C GLN A 77 0.43 -15.69 -2.91
N GLU A 78 0.12 -14.88 -1.90
CA GLU A 78 -1.06 -14.01 -1.91
C GLU A 78 -0.98 -12.96 -3.03
N VAL A 79 0.23 -12.59 -3.44
CA VAL A 79 0.51 -11.66 -4.54
C VAL A 79 1.15 -12.45 -5.68
N ALA A 80 0.33 -13.27 -6.34
CA ALA A 80 0.78 -14.28 -7.29
C ALA A 80 1.66 -13.74 -8.44
N ASP A 81 1.40 -12.52 -8.91
CA ASP A 81 2.18 -11.91 -10.00
C ASP A 81 3.64 -11.62 -9.64
N PHE A 82 3.94 -11.54 -8.33
CA PHE A 82 5.28 -11.22 -7.82
C PHE A 82 5.83 -12.28 -6.86
N ALA A 83 5.13 -13.41 -6.68
CA ALA A 83 5.49 -14.42 -5.70
C ALA A 83 6.96 -14.87 -5.85
N GLY A 84 7.70 -14.86 -4.74
CA GLY A 84 9.12 -15.21 -4.67
C GLY A 84 10.09 -14.13 -5.16
N ILE A 85 9.62 -13.01 -5.69
CA ILE A 85 10.46 -11.89 -6.15
C ILE A 85 10.80 -11.00 -4.95
N TYR A 86 12.06 -10.56 -4.85
CA TYR A 86 12.49 -9.61 -3.84
C TYR A 86 11.82 -8.24 -4.03
N VAL A 87 11.41 -7.58 -2.95
CA VAL A 87 10.59 -6.36 -2.99
C VAL A 87 11.13 -5.26 -3.91
N LYS A 88 12.46 -5.02 -3.91
CA LYS A 88 13.08 -3.99 -4.77
C LYS A 88 13.16 -4.39 -6.24
N GLU A 89 13.24 -5.69 -6.53
CA GLU A 89 13.21 -6.18 -7.91
C GLU A 89 11.80 -6.09 -8.50
N ALA A 90 10.78 -6.30 -7.66
CA ALA A 90 9.37 -6.21 -8.04
C ALA A 90 8.94 -4.78 -8.45
N ASP A 91 9.59 -3.72 -7.94
CA ASP A 91 9.24 -2.32 -8.25
C ASP A 91 9.09 -2.06 -9.76
N LYS A 92 10.02 -2.58 -10.57
CA LYS A 92 9.98 -2.42 -12.03
C LYS A 92 8.80 -3.15 -12.67
N ASN A 93 8.47 -4.33 -12.15
CA ASN A 93 7.36 -5.15 -12.66
C ASN A 93 6.01 -4.52 -12.27
N ILE A 94 5.88 -4.01 -11.04
CA ILE A 94 4.72 -3.26 -10.57
C ILE A 94 4.47 -2.06 -11.48
N GLN A 95 5.50 -1.22 -11.71
CA GLN A 95 5.38 -0.04 -12.58
C GLN A 95 4.94 -0.42 -14.00
N LYS A 96 5.47 -1.53 -14.55
CA LYS A 96 5.07 -2.03 -15.88
C LYS A 96 3.59 -2.42 -15.92
N ILE A 97 3.09 -3.14 -14.92
CA ILE A 97 1.67 -3.53 -14.84
C ILE A 97 0.77 -2.29 -14.69
N LEU A 98 1.14 -1.33 -13.83
CA LEU A 98 0.36 -0.10 -13.66
C LEU A 98 0.29 0.72 -14.94
N LYS A 99 1.39 0.78 -15.69
CA LYS A 99 1.43 1.42 -17.01
C LYS A 99 0.53 0.70 -18.01
N GLN A 100 0.57 -0.62 -18.06
CA GLN A 100 -0.29 -1.43 -18.94
C GLN A 100 -1.78 -1.27 -18.61
N LYS A 101 -2.12 -1.11 -17.31
CA LYS A 101 -3.49 -0.86 -16.84
C LYS A 101 -3.93 0.61 -17.03
N ASN A 102 -3.09 1.49 -17.59
CA ASN A 102 -3.34 2.93 -17.69
C ASN A 102 -3.65 3.60 -16.33
N ARG A 103 -3.01 3.12 -15.25
CA ARG A 103 -3.18 3.66 -13.88
C ARG A 103 -1.93 4.35 -13.33
N LEU A 104 -0.91 4.53 -14.18
CA LEU A 104 0.31 5.25 -13.85
C LEU A 104 0.30 6.62 -14.53
N ILE A 105 0.17 7.69 -13.75
CA ILE A 105 0.07 9.06 -14.28
C ILE A 105 1.47 9.66 -14.47
N ILE A 106 2.30 9.61 -13.42
CA ILE A 106 3.66 10.15 -13.42
C ILE A 106 4.62 9.06 -12.94
N GLN A 107 5.75 8.92 -13.63
CA GLN A 107 6.87 8.06 -13.24
C GLN A 107 8.13 8.92 -13.24
N SER A 108 8.73 9.11 -12.07
CA SER A 108 9.95 9.90 -11.89
C SER A 108 10.85 9.28 -10.81
N GLN A 109 12.05 9.85 -10.64
CA GLN A 109 12.99 9.47 -9.60
C GLN A 109 13.13 10.61 -8.60
N LEU A 110 13.21 10.28 -7.32
CA LEU A 110 13.38 11.24 -6.23
C LEU A 110 14.60 10.87 -5.39
N LYS A 111 15.54 11.80 -5.26
CA LYS A 111 16.67 11.65 -4.35
C LYS A 111 16.25 12.06 -2.94
N HIS A 112 16.30 11.12 -2.01
CA HIS A 112 15.99 11.33 -0.59
C HIS A 112 16.84 10.38 0.27
N SER A 113 16.85 10.62 1.58
CA SER A 113 17.51 9.73 2.54
C SER A 113 16.63 8.50 2.79
N TYR A 114 17.22 7.30 2.71
CA TYR A 114 16.53 6.04 2.99
C TYR A 114 17.35 5.23 4.00
N PRO A 115 16.74 4.64 5.04
CA PRO A 115 17.46 3.86 6.03
C PRO A 115 17.99 2.55 5.42
N PHE A 116 19.27 2.26 5.66
CA PHE A 116 19.89 0.99 5.32
C PHE A 116 20.19 0.20 6.59
N CYS A 117 20.34 -1.12 6.46
CA CYS A 117 20.90 -1.93 7.54
C CYS A 117 22.24 -1.33 7.94
N TRP A 118 22.45 -1.18 9.25
CA TRP A 118 23.61 -0.52 9.82
C TRP A 118 24.86 -1.41 9.85
N ARG A 119 24.68 -2.72 9.57
CA ARG A 119 25.73 -3.72 9.34
C ARG A 119 25.63 -4.22 7.90
#